data_AF-A0A2R3JR44-F1
#
_entry.id   AF-A0A2R3JR44-F1
#
_cell.length_a   1.000
_cell.length_b   1.000
_cell.length_c   1.000
_cell.angle_alpha   90.00
_cell.angle_beta   90.00
_cell.angle_gamma   90.00
#
_symmetry.space_group_name_H-M   'P 1'
#
loop_
_entity.id
_entity.type
_entity.pdbx_description
1 polymer ?
#
loop_
_entity_poly.entity_id
_entity_poly.type
_entity_poly.pdbx_seq_one_letter_code
_entity_poly.pdbx_strand_id
1 'polypeptide(L)'
;MPNFTTTQAGYQMTATLQVIGFDLLVVVTGGTNPHIGDVTTLTATTSPQTVKFPSHDGRFHKDNFISERLAQQLQPYLTGSCTITAGIHVNQITKAQIAAATPMTLDLGQQIIAWLQANPIQAVKPEYYR
;
A
#
# COMPACT_ATOMS: atom_id res chain seq x y z
N MET A 1 -2.79 -4.13 14.51
CA MET A 1 -2.37 -3.73 13.15
C MET A 1 -1.65 -2.40 13.28
N PRO A 2 -0.34 -2.35 12.99
CA PRO A 2 0.39 -1.08 12.92
C PRO A 2 -0.28 -0.12 11.95
N ASN A 3 -0.33 1.16 12.32
CA ASN A 3 -0.87 2.24 11.49
C ASN A 3 0.22 3.29 11.32
N PHE A 4 0.43 3.69 10.08
CA PHE A 4 1.43 4.67 9.66
C PHE A 4 0.71 5.84 9.00
N THR A 5 1.20 7.04 9.21
CA THR A 5 0.56 8.26 8.71
C THR A 5 1.59 9.20 8.14
N THR A 6 1.18 9.92 7.11
CA THR A 6 1.98 11.00 6.51
C THR A 6 1.05 12.13 6.10
N THR A 7 1.51 13.38 6.15
CA THR A 7 0.69 14.57 5.85
C THR A 7 1.53 15.56 5.06
N GLN A 8 1.05 15.93 3.88
CA GLN A 8 1.69 16.93 3.03
C GLN A 8 0.65 17.62 2.15
N ALA A 9 0.92 18.87 1.75
CA ALA A 9 0.01 19.67 0.92
C ALA A 9 -1.44 19.74 1.45
N GLY A 10 -1.61 19.69 2.78
CA GLY A 10 -2.91 19.84 3.44
C GLY A 10 -3.82 18.62 3.40
N TYR A 11 -3.32 17.42 3.09
CA TYR A 11 -4.07 16.17 3.26
C TYR A 11 -3.20 15.06 3.85
N GLN A 12 -3.86 14.05 4.41
CA GLN A 12 -3.23 12.90 5.05
C GLN A 12 -3.45 11.63 4.23
N MET A 13 -2.44 10.75 4.22
CA MET A 13 -2.58 9.34 3.86
C MET A 13 -2.21 8.47 5.06
N THR A 14 -2.86 7.33 5.16
CA THR A 14 -2.66 6.32 6.20
C THR A 14 -2.39 4.99 5.54
N ALA A 15 -1.43 4.24 6.07
CA ALA A 15 -1.23 2.83 5.74
C ALA A 15 -1.43 1.96 6.98
N THR A 16 -2.41 1.07 6.94
CA THR A 16 -2.60 0.03 7.95
C THR A 16 -1.93 -1.25 7.48
N LEU A 17 -1.07 -1.82 8.32
CA LEU A 17 -0.40 -3.09 8.05
C LEU A 17 -1.05 -4.22 8.88
N GLN A 18 -1.33 -5.33 8.21
CA GLN A 18 -1.69 -6.58 8.85
C GLN A 18 -0.72 -7.68 8.39
N VAL A 19 -0.11 -8.36 9.35
CA VAL A 19 0.66 -9.59 9.10
C VAL A 19 -0.31 -10.77 9.18
N ILE A 20 -0.31 -11.61 8.14
CA ILE A 20 -1.15 -12.81 8.03
C ILE A 20 -0.23 -13.99 7.76
N GLY A 21 0.18 -14.73 8.79
CA GLY A 21 1.24 -15.73 8.64
C GLY A 21 2.55 -15.06 8.18
N PHE A 22 3.06 -15.47 7.01
CA PHE A 22 4.23 -14.84 6.37
C PHE A 22 3.88 -13.72 5.39
N ASP A 23 2.58 -13.46 5.19
CA ASP A 23 2.05 -12.54 4.20
C ASP A 23 1.71 -11.18 4.82
N LEU A 24 1.67 -10.16 3.97
CA LEU A 24 1.27 -8.81 4.33
C LEU A 24 -0.02 -8.39 3.62
N LEU A 25 -0.91 -7.76 4.37
CA LEU A 25 -1.98 -6.91 3.83
C LEU A 25 -1.69 -5.47 4.22
N VAL A 26 -1.61 -4.59 3.23
CA VAL A 26 -1.43 -3.16 3.42
C VAL A 26 -2.65 -2.42 2.87
N VAL A 27 -3.31 -1.65 3.72
CA VAL A 27 -4.46 -0.83 3.32
C VAL A 27 -4.04 0.64 3.35
N VAL A 28 -3.91 1.25 2.17
CA VAL A 28 -3.57 2.67 2.02
C VAL A 28 -4.82 3.47 1.67
N THR A 29 -5.19 4.41 2.52
CA THR A 29 -6.35 5.27 2.31
C THR A 29 -6.02 6.71 2.71
N GLY A 30 -6.82 7.68 2.25
CA GLY A 30 -6.60 9.06 2.64
C GLY A 30 -7.45 10.07 1.89
N GLY A 31 -7.14 11.33 2.15
CA GLY A 31 -7.88 12.46 1.62
C GLY A 31 -9.26 12.62 2.25
N THR A 32 -10.17 13.26 1.53
CA THR A 32 -11.52 13.63 2.00
C THR A 32 -12.55 12.52 1.81
N ASN A 33 -12.38 11.64 0.82
CA ASN A 33 -13.36 10.60 0.48
C ASN A 33 -12.65 9.26 0.14
N PRO A 34 -11.98 8.63 1.10
CA PRO A 34 -11.24 7.39 0.85
C PRO A 34 -12.16 6.31 0.28
N HIS A 35 -11.59 5.45 -0.57
CA HIS A 35 -12.27 4.35 -1.24
C HIS A 35 -11.26 3.22 -1.48
N ILE A 36 -11.59 2.23 -2.31
CA ILE A 36 -10.63 1.28 -2.86
C ILE A 36 -10.62 1.49 -4.37
N GLY A 37 -9.53 2.04 -4.90
CA GLY A 37 -9.34 2.34 -6.31
C GLY A 37 -8.58 1.26 -7.06
N ASP A 38 -7.71 0.51 -6.38
CA ASP A 38 -7.00 -0.63 -6.94
C ASP A 38 -6.55 -1.65 -5.89
N VAL A 39 -6.11 -2.80 -6.38
CA VAL A 39 -5.42 -3.84 -5.63
C VAL A 39 -4.14 -4.21 -6.36
N THR A 40 -2.99 -4.06 -5.70
CA THR A 40 -1.70 -4.56 -6.17
C THR A 40 -1.27 -5.77 -5.35
N THR A 41 -0.88 -6.84 -6.03
CA THR A 41 -0.37 -8.06 -5.40
C THR A 41 1.05 -8.34 -5.88
N LEU A 42 1.89 -8.85 -4.99
CA LEU A 42 3.25 -9.27 -5.30
C LEU A 42 3.69 -10.38 -4.34
N THR A 43 4.81 -11.02 -4.66
CA THR A 43 5.55 -11.83 -3.71
C THR A 43 6.98 -11.31 -3.59
N ALA A 44 7.77 -11.89 -2.68
CA ALA A 44 9.20 -11.64 -2.61
C ALA A 44 9.94 -11.86 -3.94
N THR A 45 9.41 -12.68 -4.86
CA THR A 45 10.09 -13.08 -6.10
C THR A 45 9.31 -12.82 -7.39
N THR A 46 8.03 -12.44 -7.32
CA THR A 46 7.20 -12.17 -8.50
C THR A 46 6.90 -10.68 -8.65
N SER A 47 6.94 -10.19 -9.89
CA SER A 47 6.64 -8.79 -10.20
C SER A 47 5.23 -8.39 -9.72
N PRO A 48 5.04 -7.14 -9.27
CA PRO A 48 3.72 -6.64 -8.90
C PRO A 48 2.69 -6.77 -10.03
N GLN A 49 1.46 -7.13 -9.70
CA GLN A 49 0.30 -7.16 -10.59
C GLN A 49 -0.81 -6.30 -10.00
N THR A 50 -1.39 -5.41 -10.80
CA THR A 50 -2.39 -4.45 -10.33
C THR A 50 -3.71 -4.62 -11.06
N VAL A 51 -4.80 -4.73 -10.30
CA VAL A 51 -6.18 -4.60 -10.80
C VAL A 51 -6.69 -3.23 -10.39
N LYS A 52 -7.08 -2.43 -11.37
CA LYS A 52 -7.66 -1.09 -11.16
C LYS A 52 -9.18 -1.19 -11.21
N PHE A 53 -9.88 -0.50 -10.32
CA PHE A 53 -11.33 -0.46 -10.32
C PHE A 53 -11.88 0.73 -11.12
N PRO A 54 -13.06 0.58 -11.76
CA PRO A 54 -13.71 1.67 -12.48
C PRO A 54 -13.99 2.87 -11.58
N SER A 55 -13.83 4.04 -12.15
CA SER A 55 -14.16 5.35 -11.58
C SER A 55 -15.31 5.98 -12.37
N HIS A 56 -15.48 7.30 -12.27
CA HIS A 56 -16.45 8.04 -13.05
C HIS A 56 -16.07 8.11 -14.55
N ASP A 57 -17.08 8.32 -15.40
CA ASP A 57 -16.93 8.57 -16.84
C ASP A 57 -16.14 7.48 -17.62
N GLY A 58 -16.28 6.21 -17.21
CA GLY A 58 -15.60 5.08 -17.85
C GLY A 58 -14.09 5.06 -17.66
N ARG A 59 -13.56 5.88 -16.74
CA ARG A 59 -12.13 5.89 -16.38
C ARG A 59 -11.87 4.86 -15.29
N PHE A 60 -10.58 4.58 -15.06
CA PHE A 60 -10.14 3.85 -13.88
C PHE A 60 -9.59 4.81 -12.82
N HIS A 61 -9.71 4.40 -11.57
CA HIS A 61 -8.95 4.98 -10.48
C HIS A 61 -7.45 4.95 -10.77
N LYS A 62 -6.72 5.91 -10.20
CA LYS A 62 -5.27 6.10 -10.42
C LYS A 62 -4.46 5.82 -9.15
N ASP A 63 -5.07 5.17 -8.17
CA ASP A 63 -4.43 4.82 -6.91
C ASP A 63 -3.25 3.85 -7.11
N ASN A 64 -3.16 3.22 -8.29
CA ASN A 64 -2.03 2.40 -8.70
C ASN A 64 -0.68 3.14 -8.67
N PHE A 65 -0.67 4.47 -8.79
CA PHE A 65 0.54 5.27 -8.58
C PHE A 65 1.13 5.14 -7.17
N ILE A 66 0.28 4.85 -6.17
CA ILE A 66 0.63 4.64 -4.77
C ILE A 66 0.98 3.18 -4.53
N SER A 67 0.08 2.26 -4.86
CA SER A 67 0.23 0.84 -4.54
C SER A 67 1.39 0.18 -5.28
N GLU A 68 1.64 0.49 -6.56
CA GLU A 68 2.78 -0.07 -7.30
C GLU A 68 4.12 0.45 -6.76
N ARG A 69 4.18 1.72 -6.37
CA ARG A 69 5.38 2.32 -5.79
C ARG A 69 5.66 1.74 -4.41
N LEU A 70 4.62 1.58 -3.58
CA LEU A 70 4.76 0.94 -2.28
C LEU A 70 5.16 -0.53 -2.43
N ALA A 71 4.57 -1.26 -3.38
CA ALA A 71 4.95 -2.63 -3.71
C ALA A 71 6.44 -2.74 -4.03
N GLN A 72 6.98 -1.87 -4.88
CA GLN A 72 8.40 -1.82 -5.21
C GLN A 72 9.30 -1.56 -3.99
N GLN A 73 8.89 -0.67 -3.08
CA GLN A 73 9.65 -0.40 -1.86
C GLN A 73 9.65 -1.59 -0.89
N LEU A 74 8.50 -2.26 -0.75
CA LEU A 74 8.33 -3.33 0.23
C LEU A 74 8.87 -4.68 -0.26
N GLN A 75 8.92 -4.91 -1.58
CA GLN A 75 9.29 -6.21 -2.16
C GLN A 75 10.58 -6.83 -1.59
N PRO A 76 11.69 -6.09 -1.40
CA PRO A 76 12.92 -6.64 -0.85
C PRO A 76 12.82 -7.11 0.61
N TYR A 77 11.76 -6.73 1.32
CA TYR A 77 11.52 -7.01 2.73
C TYR A 77 10.43 -8.07 2.95
N LEU A 78 9.88 -8.65 1.88
CA LEU A 78 8.84 -9.65 1.97
C LEU A 78 9.43 -11.03 2.28
N THR A 79 8.82 -11.73 3.22
CA THR A 79 9.05 -13.16 3.48
C THR A 79 8.01 -14.06 2.81
N GLY A 80 6.93 -13.47 2.30
CA GLY A 80 5.80 -14.15 1.66
C GLY A 80 5.18 -13.28 0.56
N SER A 81 3.86 -13.36 0.41
CA SER A 81 3.09 -12.50 -0.47
C SER A 81 2.73 -11.16 0.20
N CYS A 82 2.41 -10.17 -0.61
CA CYS A 82 1.88 -8.90 -0.15
C CYS A 82 0.70 -8.49 -1.03
N THR A 83 -0.37 -8.06 -0.39
CA THR A 83 -1.54 -7.46 -1.05
C THR A 83 -1.68 -6.03 -0.54
N ILE A 84 -1.73 -5.08 -1.46
CA ILE A 84 -1.88 -3.66 -1.18
C ILE A 84 -3.21 -3.21 -1.79
N THR A 85 -4.10 -2.68 -0.98
CA THR A 85 -5.27 -1.93 -1.47
C THR A 85 -4.98 -0.46 -1.35
N ALA A 86 -5.20 0.33 -2.41
CA ALA A 86 -5.07 1.78 -2.34
C ALA A 86 -6.36 2.47 -2.78
N GLY A 87 -6.74 3.54 -2.08
CA GLY A 87 -7.78 4.45 -2.54
C GLY A 87 -7.81 5.76 -1.77
N ILE A 88 -7.36 6.81 -2.43
CA ILE A 88 -7.20 8.16 -1.92
C ILE A 88 -8.04 9.09 -2.79
N HIS A 89 -8.89 9.89 -2.17
CA HIS A 89 -9.63 10.92 -2.88
C HIS A 89 -9.50 12.25 -2.16
N VAL A 90 -9.10 13.28 -2.89
CA VAL A 90 -9.11 14.66 -2.39
C VAL A 90 -10.04 15.46 -3.29
N ASN A 91 -11.07 16.06 -2.68
CA ASN A 91 -11.97 16.95 -3.40
C ASN A 91 -11.20 18.12 -4.02
N GLN A 92 -11.44 18.39 -5.31
CA GLN A 92 -10.79 19.47 -6.04
C GLN A 92 -9.26 19.42 -5.95
N ILE A 93 -8.68 18.23 -6.10
CA ILE A 93 -7.24 17.99 -5.92
C ILE A 93 -6.39 18.97 -6.75
N THR A 94 -5.45 19.63 -6.06
CA THR A 94 -4.53 20.59 -6.68
C THR A 94 -3.28 19.90 -7.22
N LYS A 95 -2.53 20.58 -8.11
CA LYS A 95 -1.23 20.09 -8.59
C LYS A 95 -0.22 19.85 -7.46
N ALA A 96 -0.23 20.70 -6.43
CA ALA A 96 0.63 20.53 -5.27
C ALA A 96 0.27 19.27 -4.46
N GLN A 97 -1.02 18.96 -4.32
CA GLN A 97 -1.49 17.73 -3.67
C GLN A 97 -1.17 16.48 -4.50
N ILE A 98 -1.34 16.54 -5.83
CA ILE A 98 -0.89 15.44 -6.72
C ILE A 98 0.61 15.21 -6.57
N ALA A 99 1.43 16.28 -6.56
CA ALA A 99 2.87 16.19 -6.42
C ALA A 99 3.31 15.65 -5.04
N ALA A 100 2.50 15.85 -4.00
CA ALA A 100 2.75 15.33 -2.65
C ALA A 100 2.50 13.83 -2.52
N ALA A 101 1.72 13.22 -3.40
CA ALA A 101 1.36 11.80 -3.31
C ALA A 101 2.59 10.86 -3.36
N THR A 102 3.57 11.17 -4.22
CA THR A 102 4.82 10.39 -4.33
C THR A 102 5.66 10.43 -3.04
N PRO A 103 6.11 11.60 -2.52
CA PRO A 103 6.92 11.64 -1.30
C PRO A 103 6.18 11.06 -0.09
N MET A 104 4.88 11.30 0.03
CA MET A 104 4.07 10.68 1.07
C MET A 104 4.02 9.13 0.94
N THR A 105 3.94 8.57 -0.28
CA THR A 105 4.05 7.12 -0.48
C THR A 105 5.40 6.59 -0.03
N LEU A 106 6.49 7.30 -0.37
CA LEU A 106 7.84 6.92 0.00
C LEU A 106 8.03 6.90 1.52
N ASP A 107 7.50 7.91 2.21
CA ASP A 107 7.50 8.03 3.67
C ASP A 107 6.72 6.87 4.33
N LEU A 108 5.49 6.58 3.88
CA LEU A 108 4.74 5.41 4.38
C LEU A 108 5.50 4.10 4.17
N GLY A 109 6.13 3.93 3.01
CA GLY A 109 6.98 2.77 2.73
C GLY A 109 8.14 2.66 3.72
N GLN A 110 8.83 3.76 4.01
CA GLN A 110 9.93 3.78 5.00
C GLN A 110 9.45 3.44 6.41
N GLN A 111 8.30 3.98 6.84
CA GLN A 111 7.71 3.68 8.14
C GLN A 111 7.37 2.18 8.27
N ILE A 112 6.77 1.60 7.22
CA ILE A 112 6.47 0.16 7.18
C ILE A 112 7.76 -0.67 7.23
N ILE A 113 8.77 -0.34 6.43
CA ILE A 113 10.05 -1.05 6.39
C ILE A 113 10.73 -1.01 7.76
N ALA A 114 10.80 0.15 8.39
CA ALA A 114 11.37 0.30 9.73
C ALA A 114 10.63 -0.57 10.75
N TRP A 115 9.30 -0.63 10.65
CA TRP A 115 8.50 -1.51 11.50
C TRP A 115 8.79 -2.99 11.23
N LEU A 116 8.86 -3.44 9.97
CA LEU A 116 9.17 -4.83 9.61
C LEU A 116 10.55 -5.26 10.10
N GLN A 117 11.54 -4.36 10.05
CA GLN A 117 12.88 -4.62 10.56
C GLN A 117 12.92 -4.74 12.09
N ALA A 118 12.18 -3.88 12.79
CA ALA A 118 12.06 -3.92 14.25
C ALA A 118 11.16 -5.06 14.75
N ASN A 119 10.29 -5.60 13.89
CA ASN A 119 9.33 -6.65 14.21
C ASN A 119 9.43 -7.80 13.19
N PRO A 120 10.52 -8.60 13.22
CA PRO A 120 10.68 -9.72 12.29
C PRO A 120 9.49 -10.68 12.34
N ILE A 121 8.95 -11.02 11.16
CA ILE A 121 7.78 -11.90 11.05
C ILE A 121 8.15 -13.32 11.52
N GLN A 122 7.35 -13.84 12.45
CA GLN A 122 7.44 -15.22 12.95
C GLN A 122 6.10 -15.92 12.72
N ALA A 123 6.11 -16.95 11.88
CA ALA A 123 4.92 -17.75 11.60
C ALA A 123 5.28 -19.24 11.49
N VAL A 124 4.31 -20.11 11.81
CA VAL A 124 4.47 -21.56 11.68
C VAL A 124 4.29 -21.95 10.21
N LYS A 125 5.17 -22.79 9.68
CA LYS A 125 5.03 -23.31 8.32
C LYS A 125 3.89 -24.35 8.25
N PRO A 126 3.11 -24.39 7.17
CA PRO A 126 2.09 -25.41 6.99
C PRO A 126 2.71 -26.81 6.91
N GLU A 127 2.01 -27.80 7.47
CA GLU A 127 2.34 -29.21 7.32
C GLU A 127 1.53 -29.81 6.17
N TYR A 128 2.22 -30.55 5.30
CA TYR A 128 1.61 -31.27 4.19
C TYR A 128 1.77 -32.78 4.39
N TYR A 129 0.93 -33.56 3.72
CA TYR A 129 1.05 -35.02 3.70
C TYR A 129 2.45 -35.43 3.24
N ARG A 130 2.99 -36.48 3.87
CA ARG A 130 4.25 -37.11 3.48
C ARG A 130 4.03 -38.14 2.39
#